data_AF-A0A226X6G3-F1
#
_entry.id   AF-A0A226X6G3-F1
#
_cell.length_a   1.000
_cell.length_b   1.000
_cell.length_c   1.000
_cell.angle_alpha   90.00
_cell.angle_beta   90.00
_cell.angle_gamma   90.00
#
_symmetry.space_group_name_H-M   'P 1'
#
loop_
_entity.id
_entity.type
_entity.pdbx_description
1 polymer ?
#
loop_
_entity_poly.entity_id
_entity_poly.type
_entity_poly.pdbx_seq_one_letter_code
_entity_poly.pdbx_strand_id
1 'polypeptide(L)'
;MDFFGIKAKRQLAAIQEVVAQSARGIHKRIDENRELLETLQRDFPHLLSSYWWIEGWVESQDQFLTDLALATGVVRGLSNQNFPRPWPGRLSERAKRGEK
;
A
#
# COMPACT_ATOMS: atom_id res chain seq x y z
N MET A 1 34.11 -13.72 13.70
CA MET A 1 33.09 -13.58 12.64
C MET A 1 31.82 -13.05 13.27
N ASP A 2 31.23 -11.98 12.73
CA ASP A 2 29.97 -11.41 13.20
C ASP A 2 28.77 -12.23 12.66
N PHE A 3 28.39 -13.27 13.40
CA PHE A 3 27.27 -14.15 13.08
C PHE A 3 25.91 -13.42 13.14
N PHE A 4 25.80 -12.39 13.99
CA PHE A 4 24.57 -11.62 14.15
C PHE A 4 24.30 -10.78 12.90
N GLY A 5 25.34 -10.13 12.38
CA GLY A 5 25.29 -9.40 11.11
C GLY A 5 24.91 -10.28 9.92
N ILE A 6 25.37 -11.53 9.85
CA ILE A 6 25.03 -12.46 8.76
C ILE A 6 23.54 -12.86 8.83
N LYS A 7 23.03 -13.21 10.01
CA LYS A 7 21.62 -13.59 10.19
C LYS A 7 20.68 -12.43 9.84
N ALA A 8 20.98 -11.22 10.33
CA ALA A 8 20.19 -10.02 10.05
C ALA A 8 20.16 -9.69 8.55
N LYS A 9 21.31 -9.77 7.86
CA LYS A 9 21.38 -9.56 6.40
C LYS A 9 20.54 -10.56 5.62
N ARG A 10 20.59 -11.85 5.99
CA ARG A 10 19.76 -12.89 5.35
C ARG A 10 18.27 -12.65 5.57
N GLN A 11 17.88 -12.26 6.78
CA GLN A 11 16.49 -11.95 7.09
C GLN A 11 15.99 -10.73 6.30
N LEU A 12 16.78 -9.66 6.21
CA LEU A 12 16.45 -8.49 5.41
C LEU A 12 16.29 -8.84 3.94
N ALA A 13 17.21 -9.62 3.37
CA ALA A 13 17.12 -10.07 1.98
C ALA A 13 15.86 -10.90 1.72
N ALA A 14 15.49 -11.79 2.65
CA ALA A 14 14.26 -12.56 2.55
C ALA A 14 13.00 -11.68 2.61
N ILE A 15 12.98 -10.67 3.49
CA ILE A 15 11.88 -9.69 3.56
C ILE A 15 11.76 -8.90 2.25
N GLN A 16 12.89 -8.41 1.72
CA GLN A 16 12.92 -7.68 0.46
C GLN A 16 12.43 -8.53 -0.71
N GLU A 17 12.80 -9.81 -0.75
CA GLU A 17 12.33 -10.74 -1.78
C GLU A 17 10.81 -10.96 -1.71
N VAL A 18 10.28 -11.18 -0.50
CA VAL A 18 8.83 -11.31 -0.29
C VAL A 18 8.10 -10.04 -0.75
N VAL A 19 8.58 -8.87 -0.35
CA VAL A 19 7.99 -7.58 -0.73
C VAL A 19 8.07 -7.32 -2.24
N ALA A 20 9.15 -7.76 -2.89
CA ALA A 20 9.36 -7.55 -4.32
C ALA A 20 8.53 -8.50 -5.21
N GLN A 21 8.35 -9.76 -4.80
CA GLN A 21 7.83 -10.81 -5.67
C GLN A 21 6.49 -11.41 -5.22
N SER A 22 6.20 -11.43 -3.92
CA SER A 22 4.99 -12.09 -3.42
C SER A 22 3.74 -11.40 -3.94
N ALA A 23 2.79 -12.20 -4.47
CA ALA A 23 1.54 -11.70 -5.05
C ALA A 23 1.75 -10.53 -6.03
N ARG A 24 2.75 -10.66 -6.93
CA ARG A 24 3.14 -9.65 -7.95
C ARG A 24 3.81 -8.39 -7.40
N GLY A 25 4.20 -8.38 -6.12
CA GLY A 25 4.98 -7.34 -5.48
C GLY A 25 4.16 -6.21 -4.86
N ILE A 26 4.78 -5.50 -3.93
CA ILE A 26 4.10 -4.54 -3.05
C ILE A 26 3.44 -3.37 -3.78
N HIS A 27 4.03 -2.84 -4.85
CA HIS A 27 3.40 -1.78 -5.64
C HIS A 27 2.10 -2.25 -6.30
N LYS A 28 2.04 -3.50 -6.76
CA LYS A 28 0.79 -4.04 -7.32
C LYS A 28 -0.26 -4.23 -6.22
N ARG A 29 0.16 -4.65 -5.03
CA ARG A 29 -0.73 -4.77 -3.87
C ARG A 29 -1.33 -3.44 -3.43
N ILE A 30 -0.52 -2.37 -3.41
CA ILE A 30 -0.99 -1.00 -3.16
C ILE A 30 -2.03 -0.60 -4.22
N ASP A 31 -1.70 -0.82 -5.49
CA ASP A 31 -2.59 -0.52 -6.62
C ASP A 31 -3.93 -1.27 -6.55
N GLU A 32 -3.91 -2.58 -6.30
CA GLU A 32 -5.11 -3.42 -6.14
C GLU A 32 -5.95 -3.01 -4.92
N ASN A 33 -5.30 -2.60 -3.82
CA ASN A 33 -6.00 -2.09 -2.64
C ASN A 33 -6.76 -0.78 -2.95
N ARG A 34 -6.17 0.10 -3.76
CA ARG A 34 -6.80 1.33 -4.23
C ARG A 34 -7.91 1.06 -5.25
N GLU A 35 -7.68 0.14 -6.19
CA GLU A 35 -8.68 -0.32 -7.16
C GLU A 35 -9.91 -0.94 -6.47
N LEU A 36 -9.70 -1.68 -5.37
CA LEU A 36 -10.79 -2.20 -4.54
C LEU A 36 -11.66 -1.07 -3.99
N LEU A 37 -11.05 -0.02 -3.42
CA LEU A 37 -11.82 1.10 -2.90
C LEU A 37 -12.57 1.84 -4.01
N GLU A 38 -11.92 2.11 -5.15
CA GLU A 38 -12.60 2.73 -6.32
C GLU A 38 -13.80 1.89 -6.77
N THR A 39 -13.65 0.55 -6.80
CA THR A 39 -14.72 -0.38 -7.17
C THR A 39 -15.87 -0.34 -6.17
N LEU A 40 -15.58 -0.33 -4.87
CA LEU A 40 -16.61 -0.21 -3.83
C LEU A 40 -17.32 1.14 -3.88
N GLN A 41 -16.59 2.23 -4.12
CA GLN A 41 -17.17 3.56 -4.26
C GLN A 41 -18.10 3.66 -5.49
N ARG A 42 -17.68 3.09 -6.62
CA ARG A 42 -18.42 3.12 -7.88
C ARG A 42 -19.64 2.21 -7.86
N ASP A 43 -19.45 0.95 -7.49
CA ASP A 43 -20.44 -0.11 -7.71
C ASP A 43 -21.28 -0.40 -6.46
N PHE A 44 -20.75 -0.11 -5.26
CA PHE A 44 -21.39 -0.42 -3.98
C PHE A 44 -21.37 0.75 -2.98
N PRO A 45 -21.75 1.98 -3.37
CA PRO A 45 -21.68 3.15 -2.48
C PRO A 45 -22.55 3.00 -1.22
N HIS A 46 -23.65 2.25 -1.31
CA HIS A 46 -24.51 1.93 -0.16
C HIS A 46 -23.77 1.12 0.91
N LEU A 47 -22.89 0.20 0.51
CA LEU A 47 -22.08 -0.60 1.44
C LEU A 47 -21.17 0.31 2.27
N LEU A 48 -20.50 1.27 1.61
CA LEU A 48 -19.63 2.23 2.29
C LEU A 48 -20.40 3.19 3.20
N SER A 49 -21.67 3.49 2.86
CA SER A 49 -22.54 4.30 3.73
C SER A 49 -22.97 3.56 5.00
N SER A 50 -23.25 2.25 4.90
CA SER A 50 -23.66 1.43 6.03
C SER A 50 -22.48 0.97 6.90
N TYR A 51 -21.31 0.77 6.27
CA TYR A 51 -20.11 0.26 6.91
C TYR A 51 -18.94 1.21 6.66
N TRP A 52 -19.02 2.39 7.28
CA TRP A 52 -18.00 3.44 7.15
C TRP A 52 -16.57 2.98 7.47
N TRP A 53 -16.43 1.94 8.31
CA TRP A 53 -15.13 1.39 8.70
C TRP A 53 -14.39 0.70 7.55
N ILE A 54 -15.08 0.33 6.46
CA ILE A 54 -14.45 -0.33 5.30
C ILE A 54 -13.43 0.61 4.65
N GLU A 55 -13.77 1.89 4.44
CA GLU A 55 -12.84 2.87 3.86
C GLU A 55 -11.61 3.04 4.77
N GLY A 56 -11.82 3.15 6.09
CA GLY A 56 -10.74 3.23 7.06
C GLY A 56 -9.87 1.97 7.14
N TRP A 57 -10.45 0.79 6.96
CA TRP A 57 -9.68 -0.45 6.88
C TRP A 57 -8.80 -0.46 5.63
N VAL A 58 -9.36 -0.16 4.45
CA VAL A 58 -8.59 -0.09 3.20
C VAL A 58 -7.47 0.97 3.29
N GLU A 59 -7.75 2.11 3.93
CA GLU A 59 -6.76 3.16 4.20
C GLU A 59 -5.61 2.66 5.08
N SER A 60 -5.91 1.95 6.16
CA SER A 60 -4.89 1.37 7.04
C SER A 60 -3.98 0.38 6.29
N GLN A 61 -4.54 -0.39 5.34
CA GLN A 61 -3.76 -1.28 4.49
C GLN A 61 -2.87 -0.51 3.52
N ASP A 62 -3.38 0.59 2.94
CA ASP A 62 -2.61 1.44 2.02
C ASP A 62 -1.40 2.05 2.71
N GLN A 63 -1.61 2.61 3.91
CA GLN A 63 -0.56 3.19 4.73
C GLN A 63 0.49 2.13 5.09
N PHE A 64 0.06 0.97 5.60
CA PHE A 64 0.96 -0.11 5.97
C PHE A 64 1.82 -0.61 4.80
N LEU A 65 1.20 -0.82 3.63
CA LEU A 65 1.91 -1.30 2.44
C LEU A 65 2.88 -0.23 1.90
N THR A 66 2.49 1.04 1.94
CA THR A 66 3.34 2.16 1.53
C THR A 66 4.57 2.28 2.45
N ASP A 67 4.36 2.25 3.76
CA ASP A 67 5.45 2.30 4.74
C ASP A 67 6.39 1.11 4.62
N LEU A 68 5.86 -0.08 4.36
CA LEU A 68 6.66 -1.29 4.15
C LEU A 68 7.49 -1.20 2.85
N ALA A 69 6.92 -0.63 1.78
CA ALA A 69 7.67 -0.41 0.53
C ALA A 69 8.84 0.57 0.75
N LEU A 70 8.59 1.66 1.48
CA LEU A 70 9.62 2.64 1.86
C LEU A 70 10.71 2.01 2.73
N ALA A 71 10.32 1.29 3.79
CA ALA A 71 11.25 0.72 4.77
C ALA A 71 12.17 -0.34 4.17
N THR A 72 11.70 -1.09 3.16
CA THR A 72 12.49 -2.15 2.53
C THR A 72 13.38 -1.66 1.40
N GLY A 73 13.19 -0.42 0.94
CA GLY A 73 13.93 0.15 -0.18
C GLY A 73 13.73 -0.61 -1.50
N VAL A 74 12.66 -1.40 -1.60
CA VAL A 74 12.32 -2.17 -2.80
C VAL A 74 11.78 -1.20 -3.86
N VAL A 75 12.71 -0.58 -4.58
CA VAL A 75 12.38 0.23 -5.75
C VAL A 75 12.46 -0.68 -6.98
N ARG A 76 11.33 -0.94 -7.64
CA ARG A 76 11.35 -1.53 -8.98
C ARG A 76 10.40 -0.80 -9.91
N GLY A 77 11.01 -0.07 -10.86
CA GLY A 77 10.75 0.04 -12.31
C GLY A 77 9.34 0.32 -12.85
N LEU A 78 8.29 0.18 -12.06
CA LEU A 78 6.90 0.30 -12.49
C LEU A 78 6.21 1.53 -11.89
N SER A 79 6.86 2.22 -10.95
CA SER A 79 6.35 3.50 -10.47
C SER A 79 6.49 4.57 -11.56
N ASN A 80 5.55 4.59 -12.48
CA ASN A 80 5.34 5.72 -13.37
C ASN A 80 4.32 6.68 -12.74
N GLN A 81 3.97 7.75 -13.44
CA GLN A 81 3.12 8.80 -12.88
C GLN A 81 1.74 8.32 -12.39
N ASN A 82 1.29 7.13 -12.82
CA ASN A 82 -0.06 6.61 -12.53
C ASN A 82 -0.07 5.22 -11.87
N PHE A 83 1.09 4.68 -11.46
CA PHE A 83 1.16 3.37 -10.80
C PHE A 83 2.10 3.44 -9.58
N PRO A 84 1.68 2.96 -8.40
CA PRO A 84 0.30 2.64 -8.04
C PRO A 84 -0.64 3.83 -8.25
N ARG A 85 -1.92 3.59 -8.57
CA ARG A 85 -2.93 4.65 -8.72
C ARG A 85 -2.94 5.59 -7.51
N PRO A 86 -3.32 6.89 -7.61
CA PRO A 86 -3.47 7.75 -6.44
C PRO A 86 -4.49 7.20 -5.43
N TRP A 87 -4.35 7.57 -4.15
CA TRP A 87 -5.32 7.18 -3.12
C TRP A 87 -6.72 7.76 -3.44
N PRO A 88 -7.78 6.92 -3.56
CA PRO A 88 -9.11 7.35 -3.97
C PRO A 88 -10.02 7.74 -2.78
N GLY A 89 -9.55 7.56 -1.54
CA GLY A 89 -10.31 7.91 -0.33
C GLY A 89 -10.32 9.41 -0.02
N ARG A 90 -11.16 9.79 0.95
CA ARG A 90 -11.42 11.20 1.33
C ARG A 90 -10.21 11.99 1.84
N LEU A 91 -9.14 11.32 2.28
CA LEU A 91 -7.87 12.00 2.60
C LEU A 91 -7.29 12.76 1.40
N SER A 92 -7.52 12.29 0.17
CA SER A 92 -7.09 13.04 -1.02
C SER A 92 -7.78 14.40 -1.15
N GLU A 93 -8.97 14.57 -0.58
CA GLU A 93 -9.66 15.86 -0.50
C GLU A 93 -9.25 16.66 0.73
N ARG A 94 -9.07 16.04 1.91
CA ARG A 94 -8.59 16.74 3.13
C ARG A 94 -7.18 17.30 2.96
N ALA A 95 -6.27 16.53 2.36
CA ALA A 95 -4.92 17.00 2.03
C ALA A 95 -4.95 18.14 0.99
N LYS A 96 -5.90 18.14 0.05
CA LYS A 96 -6.14 19.27 -0.86
C LYS A 96 -6.78 20.48 -0.17
N ARG A 97 -7.52 20.27 0.92
CA ARG A 97 -8.19 21.31 1.73
C ARG A 97 -7.33 21.84 2.90
N GLY A 98 -6.18 21.24 3.17
CA GLY A 98 -5.27 21.66 4.25
C GLY A 98 -5.76 21.33 5.66
N GLU A 99 -6.71 20.40 5.80
CA GLU A 99 -7.27 20.01 7.10
C GLU A 99 -6.45 18.84 7.68
N LYS A 100 -5.83 19.06 8.84
CA LYS A 100 -5.14 18.04 9.64
C LYS A 100 -6.13 17.22 10.46
#